data_AF-A0A6N6LFZ1-F1
#
_entry.id   AF-A0A6N6LFZ1-F1
#
_cell.length_a   1.000
_cell.length_b   1.000
_cell.length_c   1.000
_cell.angle_alpha   90.00
_cell.angle_beta   90.00
_cell.angle_gamma   90.00
#
_symmetry.space_group_name_H-M   'P 1'
#
loop_
_entity.id
_entity.type
_entity.pdbx_description
1 polymer ?
#
loop_
_entity_poly.entity_id
_entity_poly.type
_entity_poly.pdbx_seq_one_letter_code
_entity_poly.pdbx_strand_id
1 'polypeptide(L)'
;MRLVVTFTDRVGIAQEILAQMARRHLSVVNVEVDMSHVYIDAPDLHEPDFPDTRNALLGVAGVVAVDAIDMLPGMRQRLHLEALLAAMADPVLAVDAGGLLVNTNPAATPLADSRRHAGATVTLHQLLDDPALADELLRQGFRVPAREITVRGKPFLLDVRPIHDPAHGADAPPAGGLITLHAPQRIGERLHALQHPDDHGFDAILGSSTALRAVKERAVRMAGTDSPLMLLGETGTGKELIALACHQASGRHEAPFLALNCAALPESLAESELFGYAPGAFSGAQRGGKPGLLEMADGGTVFLDEVGEMSPYLQAKLLRFLNDGRFRRVGGSRETRVDVRIISATHRNLERMVAEGDFREDLYYRLNVLTLQVPPLRERREDIPLLAHHFIRRACTQSGRPPVRLSGAALDKLTASDWPGNVRQLQNVIFRAVTMQDRALLDADDVDLAGAAGPSDEALPPEQVTDWASAVDDFERHLLTRLYPHYPSSRRLAARLNTSHTMIANKLRKHRIRRSP
;
A
#
# COMPACT_ATOMS: atom_id res chain seq x y z
N MET A 1 7.83 -11.72 -51.28
CA MET A 1 9.04 -11.71 -50.42
C MET A 1 9.41 -10.28 -50.04
N ARG A 2 10.19 -10.10 -48.96
CA ARG A 2 10.76 -8.78 -48.60
C ARG A 2 12.27 -8.82 -48.78
N LEU A 3 12.83 -7.73 -49.28
CA LEU A 3 14.24 -7.66 -49.65
C LEU A 3 14.91 -6.48 -48.96
N VAL A 4 16.21 -6.62 -48.69
CA VAL A 4 17.12 -5.50 -48.46
C VAL A 4 18.14 -5.45 -49.59
N VAL A 5 18.32 -4.27 -50.17
CA VAL A 5 19.33 -3.98 -51.19
C VAL A 5 20.34 -3.03 -50.56
N THR A 6 21.55 -3.51 -50.30
CA THR A 6 22.66 -2.69 -49.79
C THR A 6 23.38 -2.05 -50.97
N PHE A 7 23.63 -0.75 -50.89
CA PHE A 7 24.24 0.00 -51.99
C PHE A 7 25.24 1.05 -51.49
N THR A 8 26.14 1.46 -52.38
CA THR A 8 26.98 2.65 -52.20
C THR A 8 26.21 3.89 -52.64
N ASP A 9 26.04 4.86 -51.74
CA ASP A 9 25.18 6.03 -51.98
C ASP A 9 25.59 6.82 -53.24
N ARG A 10 24.60 7.06 -54.11
CA ARG A 10 24.73 7.89 -55.31
C ARG A 10 23.37 8.34 -55.81
N VAL A 11 23.36 9.47 -56.52
CA VAL A 11 22.14 10.00 -57.14
C VAL A 11 21.53 8.98 -58.11
N GLY A 12 20.23 8.73 -57.97
CA GLY A 12 19.44 7.87 -58.87
C GLY A 12 19.43 6.39 -58.51
N ILE A 13 20.21 5.92 -57.53
CA ILE A 13 20.34 4.48 -57.26
C ILE A 13 19.04 3.81 -56.81
N ALA A 14 18.27 4.44 -55.91
CA ALA A 14 16.99 3.91 -55.47
C ALA A 14 15.97 3.82 -56.64
N GLN A 15 15.99 4.79 -57.56
CA GLN A 15 15.15 4.78 -58.75
C GLN A 15 15.53 3.64 -59.70
N GLU A 16 16.83 3.40 -59.91
CA GLU A 16 17.31 2.30 -60.75
C GLU A 16 16.97 0.92 -60.16
N ILE A 17 17.09 0.77 -58.84
CA ILE A 17 16.68 -0.43 -58.11
C ILE A 17 15.17 -0.70 -58.31
N LEU A 18 14.32 0.30 -58.10
CA LEU A 18 12.87 0.18 -58.30
C LEU A 18 12.50 -0.04 -59.78
N ALA A 19 13.25 0.54 -60.72
CA ALA A 19 13.04 0.32 -62.15
C ALA A 19 13.32 -1.14 -62.54
N GLN A 20 14.29 -1.81 -61.91
CA GLN A 20 14.52 -3.24 -62.13
C GLN A 20 13.37 -4.11 -61.61
N MET A 21 12.75 -3.73 -60.49
CA MET A 21 11.55 -4.39 -59.99
C MET A 21 10.38 -4.22 -60.97
N ALA A 22 10.16 -2.99 -61.46
CA ALA A 22 9.10 -2.68 -62.41
C ALA A 22 9.27 -3.40 -63.77
N ARG A 23 10.50 -3.52 -64.29
CA ARG A 23 10.80 -4.26 -65.54
C ARG A 23 10.43 -5.74 -65.46
N ARG A 24 10.40 -6.30 -64.26
CA ARG A 24 9.97 -7.69 -64.01
C ARG A 24 8.50 -7.83 -63.69
N HIS A 25 7.73 -6.74 -63.79
CA HIS A 25 6.31 -6.72 -63.40
C HIS A 25 6.08 -7.14 -61.94
N LEU A 26 7.06 -6.94 -61.05
CA LEU A 26 6.89 -7.18 -59.62
C LEU A 26 6.21 -5.99 -58.96
N SER A 27 5.06 -6.23 -58.33
CA SER A 27 4.38 -5.21 -57.52
C SER A 27 5.20 -4.90 -56.27
N VAL A 28 5.29 -3.62 -55.94
CA VAL A 28 5.96 -3.13 -54.73
C VAL A 28 4.92 -2.43 -53.86
N VAL A 29 4.70 -2.97 -52.67
CA VAL A 29 3.67 -2.47 -51.72
C VAL A 29 4.24 -1.42 -50.78
N ASN A 30 5.49 -1.59 -50.35
CA ASN A 30 6.15 -0.65 -49.46
C ASN A 30 7.64 -0.55 -49.80
N VAL A 31 8.20 0.66 -49.66
CA VAL A 31 9.62 0.94 -49.87
C VAL A 31 10.11 1.84 -48.75
N GLU A 32 11.15 1.41 -48.06
CA GLU A 32 11.86 2.22 -47.07
C GLU A 32 13.28 2.44 -47.58
N VAL A 33 13.71 3.72 -47.62
CA VAL A 33 15.04 4.08 -48.11
C VAL A 33 15.82 4.71 -46.96
N ASP A 34 17.02 4.19 -46.73
CA ASP A 34 18.03 4.70 -45.80
C ASP A 34 19.33 5.01 -46.57
N MET A 35 20.31 5.63 -45.93
CA MET A 35 21.55 6.12 -46.57
C MET A 35 22.34 5.07 -47.36
N SER A 36 22.19 3.78 -47.04
CA SER A 36 22.90 2.68 -47.72
C SER A 36 22.03 1.46 -48.02
N HIS A 37 20.72 1.55 -47.77
CA HIS A 37 19.81 0.41 -47.87
C HIS A 37 18.47 0.82 -48.51
N VAL A 38 17.99 0.01 -49.46
CA VAL A 38 16.59 0.04 -49.91
C VAL A 38 15.91 -1.22 -49.42
N TYR A 39 14.87 -1.08 -48.61
CA TYR A 39 14.02 -2.17 -48.17
C TYR A 39 12.75 -2.20 -49.00
N ILE A 40 12.40 -3.36 -49.54
CA ILE A 40 11.31 -3.50 -50.51
C ILE A 40 10.38 -4.62 -50.06
N ASP A 41 9.07 -4.35 -49.97
CA ASP A 41 8.04 -5.38 -49.86
C ASP A 41 7.45 -5.67 -51.25
N ALA A 42 7.79 -6.83 -51.79
CA ALA A 42 7.34 -7.31 -53.09
C ALA A 42 6.55 -8.61 -52.88
N PRO A 43 5.24 -8.56 -52.57
CA PRO A 43 4.46 -9.74 -52.21
C PRO A 43 4.45 -10.81 -53.31
N ASP A 44 4.47 -10.38 -54.57
CA ASP A 44 4.43 -11.26 -55.76
C ASP A 44 5.78 -11.90 -56.09
N LEU A 45 6.86 -11.52 -55.39
CA LEU A 45 8.15 -12.19 -55.52
C LEU A 45 8.15 -13.47 -54.70
N HIS A 46 8.25 -14.62 -55.37
CA HIS A 46 8.32 -15.94 -54.76
C HIS A 46 9.75 -16.49 -54.78
N GLU A 47 10.02 -17.47 -53.92
CA GLU A 47 11.34 -18.08 -53.72
C GLU A 47 12.00 -18.61 -55.03
N PRO A 48 11.26 -19.20 -55.99
CA PRO A 48 11.84 -19.65 -57.27
C PRO A 48 12.36 -18.51 -58.15
N ASP A 49 11.74 -17.33 -58.10
CA ASP A 49 12.05 -16.17 -58.95
C ASP A 49 13.08 -15.23 -58.31
N PHE A 50 13.42 -15.49 -57.03
CA PHE A 50 14.33 -14.66 -56.26
C PHE A 50 15.76 -14.65 -56.81
N PRO A 51 16.39 -15.77 -57.21
CA PRO A 51 17.77 -15.77 -57.73
C PRO A 51 17.93 -14.87 -58.97
N ASP A 52 16.98 -14.92 -59.89
CA ASP A 52 17.00 -14.11 -61.12
C ASP A 52 16.81 -12.63 -60.83
N THR A 53 15.88 -12.32 -59.91
CA THR A 53 15.63 -10.96 -59.43
C THR A 53 16.87 -10.40 -58.73
N ARG A 54 17.48 -11.19 -57.85
CA ARG A 54 18.71 -10.88 -57.13
C ARG A 54 19.87 -10.56 -58.09
N ASN A 55 20.09 -11.40 -59.10
CA ASN A 55 21.19 -11.22 -60.05
C ASN A 55 21.09 -9.92 -60.85
N ALA A 56 19.89 -9.52 -61.24
CA ALA A 56 19.72 -8.26 -61.97
C ALA A 56 19.73 -7.02 -61.08
N LEU A 57 19.29 -7.13 -59.82
CA LEU A 57 19.49 -6.06 -58.84
C LEU A 57 20.98 -5.85 -58.56
N LEU A 58 21.76 -6.93 -58.44
CA LEU A 58 23.23 -6.87 -58.37
C LEU A 58 23.88 -6.30 -59.65
N GLY A 59 23.20 -6.38 -60.79
CA GLY A 59 23.65 -5.78 -62.05
C GLY A 59 23.51 -4.25 -62.10
N VAL A 60 22.82 -3.64 -61.14
CA VAL A 60 22.75 -2.17 -61.01
C VAL A 60 24.05 -1.66 -60.41
N ALA A 61 24.73 -0.75 -61.12
CA ALA A 61 26.00 -0.21 -60.68
C ALA A 61 25.88 0.44 -59.29
N GLY A 62 26.70 0.00 -58.33
CA GLY A 62 26.68 0.49 -56.94
C GLY A 62 25.84 -0.36 -55.98
N VAL A 63 25.12 -1.38 -56.44
CA VAL A 63 24.52 -2.38 -55.54
C VAL A 63 25.59 -3.37 -55.09
N VAL A 64 25.68 -3.58 -53.78
CA VAL A 64 26.70 -4.40 -53.11
C VAL A 64 26.14 -5.76 -52.72
N ALA A 65 24.92 -5.78 -52.18
CA ALA A 65 24.26 -6.99 -51.72
C ALA A 65 22.74 -6.90 -51.88
N VAL A 66 22.12 -8.07 -52.00
CA VAL A 66 20.65 -8.23 -52.08
C VAL A 66 20.30 -9.49 -51.31
N ASP A 67 19.58 -9.31 -50.21
CA ASP A 67 19.23 -10.38 -49.29
C ASP A 67 17.72 -10.37 -49.00
N ALA A 68 17.14 -11.55 -48.77
CA ALA A 68 15.77 -11.67 -48.31
C ALA A 68 15.70 -11.38 -46.81
N ILE A 69 14.65 -10.69 -46.36
CA ILE A 69 14.41 -10.35 -44.96
C ILE A 69 13.00 -10.78 -44.56
N ASP A 70 12.81 -11.08 -43.27
CA ASP A 70 11.50 -11.47 -42.78
C ASP A 70 10.54 -10.27 -42.66
N MET A 71 11.07 -9.10 -42.29
CA MET A 71 10.29 -7.88 -42.00
C MET A 71 11.05 -6.63 -42.38
N LEU A 72 10.33 -5.63 -42.91
CA LEU A 72 10.86 -4.29 -43.11
C LEU A 72 11.20 -3.62 -41.75
N PRO A 73 12.22 -2.75 -41.69
CA PRO A 73 12.60 -2.04 -40.47
C PRO A 73 11.45 -1.26 -39.83
N GLY A 74 10.67 -0.50 -40.61
CA GLY A 74 9.52 0.26 -40.13
C GLY A 74 8.44 -0.63 -39.54
N MET A 75 8.16 -1.77 -40.19
CA MET A 75 7.21 -2.76 -39.65
C MET A 75 7.72 -3.39 -38.34
N ARG A 76 9.01 -3.72 -38.27
CA ARG A 76 9.65 -4.23 -37.04
C ARG A 76 9.56 -3.21 -35.90
N GLN A 77 9.86 -1.95 -36.17
CA GLN A 77 9.79 -0.89 -35.18
C GLN A 77 8.35 -0.67 -34.70
N ARG A 78 7.37 -0.72 -35.60
CA ARG A 78 5.95 -0.61 -35.25
C ARG A 78 5.51 -1.77 -34.36
N LEU A 79 5.82 -3.01 -34.73
CA LEU A 79 5.52 -4.20 -33.93
C LEU A 79 6.17 -4.14 -32.55
N HIS A 80 7.41 -3.63 -32.46
CA HIS A 80 8.09 -3.45 -31.19
C HIS A 80 7.38 -2.43 -30.30
N LEU A 81 6.98 -1.28 -30.85
CA LEU A 81 6.21 -0.27 -30.11
C LEU A 81 4.85 -0.81 -29.67
N GLU A 82 4.13 -1.52 -30.54
CA GLU A 82 2.86 -2.18 -30.23
C GLU A 82 3.05 -3.20 -29.08
N ALA A 83 4.12 -4.00 -29.11
CA ALA A 83 4.43 -4.96 -28.06
C ALA A 83 4.75 -4.29 -26.72
N LEU A 84 5.53 -3.20 -26.72
CA LEU A 84 5.83 -2.42 -25.52
C LEU A 84 4.56 -1.82 -24.90
N LEU A 85 3.71 -1.21 -25.73
CA LEU A 85 2.42 -0.67 -25.28
C LEU A 85 1.51 -1.78 -24.76
N ALA A 86 1.46 -2.93 -25.43
CA ALA A 86 0.68 -4.09 -25.02
C ALA A 86 1.11 -4.69 -23.67
N ALA A 87 2.40 -4.62 -23.34
CA ALA A 87 2.91 -5.03 -22.03
C ALA A 87 2.51 -4.06 -20.92
N MET A 88 2.18 -2.80 -21.23
CA MET A 88 1.71 -1.85 -20.25
C MET A 88 0.31 -2.19 -19.80
N ALA A 89 0.16 -2.37 -18.49
CA ALA A 89 -1.08 -2.85 -17.92
C ALA A 89 -2.09 -1.71 -17.73
N ASP A 90 -1.63 -0.48 -17.45
CA ASP A 90 -2.45 0.74 -17.33
C ASP A 90 -2.90 1.25 -18.71
N PRO A 91 -4.14 1.76 -18.85
CA PRO A 91 -4.55 2.47 -20.05
C PRO A 91 -3.61 3.63 -20.35
N VAL A 92 -3.04 3.61 -21.56
CA VAL A 92 -2.15 4.64 -22.10
C VAL A 92 -2.73 5.17 -23.40
N LEU A 93 -2.82 6.50 -23.49
CA LEU A 93 -3.37 7.25 -24.60
C LEU A 93 -2.34 8.28 -25.04
N ALA A 94 -1.90 8.22 -26.30
CA ALA A 94 -1.12 9.27 -26.93
C ALA A 94 -2.06 10.17 -27.73
N VAL A 95 -1.98 11.47 -27.48
CA VAL A 95 -2.77 12.49 -28.17
C VAL A 95 -1.87 13.53 -28.82
N ASP A 96 -2.30 14.11 -29.93
CA ASP A 96 -1.59 15.24 -30.55
C ASP A 96 -1.90 16.57 -29.86
N ALA A 97 -1.27 17.65 -30.33
CA ALA A 97 -1.48 19.01 -29.82
C ALA A 97 -2.94 19.52 -29.96
N GLY A 98 -3.73 18.94 -30.86
CA GLY A 98 -5.15 19.23 -31.04
C GLY A 98 -6.08 18.39 -30.16
N GLY A 99 -5.54 17.45 -29.38
CA GLY A 99 -6.32 16.54 -28.55
C GLY A 99 -6.91 15.36 -29.31
N LEU A 100 -6.36 15.06 -30.49
CA LEU A 100 -6.73 13.88 -31.25
C LEU A 100 -5.95 12.67 -30.76
N LEU A 101 -6.64 11.54 -30.56
CA LEU A 101 -6.02 10.28 -30.20
C LEU A 101 -5.19 9.72 -31.37
N VAL A 102 -3.87 9.64 -31.15
CA VAL A 102 -2.89 9.14 -32.12
C VAL A 102 -2.64 7.66 -31.92
N ASN A 103 -2.52 7.21 -30.67
CA ASN A 103 -2.22 5.82 -30.35
C ASN A 103 -2.76 5.43 -28.97
N THR A 104 -3.04 4.15 -28.78
CA THR A 104 -3.50 3.58 -27.51
C THR A 104 -2.95 2.19 -27.30
N ASN A 105 -2.75 1.80 -26.05
CA ASN A 105 -2.50 0.41 -25.74
C ASN A 105 -3.80 -0.42 -25.62
N PRO A 106 -3.72 -1.76 -25.61
CA PRO A 106 -4.88 -2.64 -25.42
C PRO A 106 -5.65 -2.39 -24.12
N ALA A 107 -4.98 -1.95 -23.05
CA ALA A 107 -5.65 -1.63 -21.78
C ALA A 107 -6.62 -0.45 -21.88
N ALA A 108 -6.40 0.46 -22.84
CA ALA A 108 -7.30 1.57 -23.13
C ALA A 108 -8.50 1.20 -24.02
N THR A 109 -8.51 0.01 -24.64
CA THR A 109 -9.59 -0.41 -25.55
C THR A 109 -10.99 -0.43 -24.90
N PRO A 110 -11.18 -0.82 -23.62
CA PRO A 110 -12.48 -0.71 -22.97
C PRO A 110 -12.95 0.74 -22.73
N LEU A 111 -12.01 1.70 -22.76
CA LEU A 111 -12.29 3.13 -22.56
C LEU A 111 -12.54 3.87 -23.89
N ALA A 112 -11.96 3.39 -24.98
CA ALA A 112 -12.29 3.83 -26.33
C ALA A 112 -13.54 3.07 -26.82
N ASP A 113 -14.51 3.76 -27.42
CA ASP A 113 -15.76 3.11 -27.83
C ASP A 113 -15.51 2.08 -28.94
N SER A 114 -15.59 0.78 -28.61
CA SER A 114 -15.29 -0.34 -29.52
C SER A 114 -16.27 -0.47 -30.70
N ARG A 115 -17.20 0.49 -30.86
CA ARG A 115 -18.21 0.54 -31.92
C ARG A 115 -17.90 1.54 -33.03
N ARG A 116 -16.80 2.31 -32.95
CA ARG A 116 -16.40 3.22 -34.03
C ARG A 116 -15.13 2.70 -34.71
N HIS A 117 -15.39 1.88 -35.73
CA HIS A 117 -14.59 1.55 -36.92
C HIS A 117 -13.17 2.12 -36.99
N ALA A 118 -12.23 1.25 -37.38
CA ALA A 118 -10.96 1.61 -37.98
C ALA A 118 -11.13 2.82 -38.93
N GLY A 119 -10.61 3.98 -38.51
CA GLY A 119 -10.73 5.25 -39.24
C GLY A 119 -11.53 6.36 -38.55
N ALA A 120 -12.16 6.12 -37.38
CA ALA A 120 -12.82 7.18 -36.63
C ALA A 120 -11.82 7.95 -35.73
N THR A 121 -11.71 9.25 -35.98
CA THR A 121 -10.89 10.25 -35.29
C THR A 121 -11.50 10.51 -33.89
N VAL A 122 -10.98 9.87 -32.83
CA VAL A 122 -11.48 10.02 -31.44
C VAL A 122 -10.77 11.18 -30.75
N THR A 123 -11.51 12.15 -30.21
CA THR A 123 -10.93 13.30 -29.50
C THR A 123 -10.98 13.13 -27.98
N LEU A 124 -10.14 13.87 -27.26
CA LEU A 124 -10.15 13.93 -25.79
C LEU A 124 -11.54 14.24 -25.21
N HIS A 125 -12.28 15.15 -25.82
CA HIS A 125 -13.65 15.53 -25.38
C HIS A 125 -14.65 14.38 -25.46
N GLN A 126 -14.40 13.37 -26.29
CA GLN A 126 -15.26 12.19 -26.40
C GLN A 126 -14.86 11.08 -25.42
N LEU A 127 -13.62 11.11 -24.94
CA LEU A 127 -13.05 10.08 -24.08
C LEU A 127 -13.21 10.42 -22.59
N LEU A 128 -13.04 11.70 -22.23
CA LEU A 128 -13.16 12.18 -20.86
C LEU A 128 -14.62 12.57 -20.57
N ASP A 129 -15.12 12.17 -19.39
CA ASP A 129 -16.48 12.54 -18.95
C ASP A 129 -16.61 14.05 -18.63
N ASP A 130 -15.47 14.74 -18.44
CA ASP A 130 -15.38 16.19 -18.14
C ASP A 130 -14.78 16.97 -19.33
N PRO A 131 -15.60 17.72 -20.10
CA PRO A 131 -15.12 18.54 -21.21
C PRO A 131 -14.15 19.65 -20.79
N ALA A 132 -14.30 20.20 -19.56
CA ALA A 132 -13.45 21.28 -19.09
C ALA A 132 -12.01 20.83 -18.85
N LEU A 133 -11.84 19.55 -18.46
CA LEU A 133 -10.53 18.93 -18.31
C LEU A 133 -9.82 18.79 -19.67
N ALA A 134 -10.54 18.39 -20.73
CA ALA A 134 -9.97 18.31 -22.07
C ALA A 134 -9.43 19.68 -22.52
N ASP A 135 -10.21 20.75 -22.29
CA ASP A 135 -9.77 22.11 -22.61
C ASP A 135 -8.59 22.58 -21.73
N GLU A 136 -8.54 22.18 -20.46
CA GLU A 136 -7.42 22.48 -19.56
C GLU A 136 -6.13 21.81 -20.03
N LEU A 137 -6.19 20.53 -20.41
CA LEU A 137 -5.05 19.76 -20.91
C LEU A 137 -4.43 20.41 -22.15
N LEU A 138 -5.25 20.81 -23.11
CA LEU A 138 -4.79 21.47 -24.33
C LEU A 138 -4.19 22.84 -24.03
N ARG A 139 -4.87 23.65 -23.20
CA ARG A 139 -4.41 25.02 -22.86
C ARG A 139 -3.11 25.03 -22.07
N GLN A 140 -2.88 24.04 -21.21
CA GLN A 140 -1.65 23.92 -20.41
C GLN A 140 -0.57 23.07 -21.09
N GLY A 141 -0.76 22.67 -22.35
CA GLY A 141 0.21 21.85 -23.08
C GLY A 141 0.53 20.55 -22.36
N PHE A 142 -0.49 19.86 -21.86
CA PHE A 142 -0.39 18.57 -21.16
C PHE A 142 0.45 18.60 -19.87
N ARG A 143 0.62 19.77 -19.24
CA ARG A 143 1.29 19.96 -17.95
C ARG A 143 0.28 20.15 -16.82
N VAL A 144 -0.60 19.19 -16.65
CA VAL A 144 -1.63 19.20 -15.61
C VAL A 144 -1.19 18.30 -14.45
N PRO A 145 -1.31 18.73 -13.18
CA PRO A 145 -0.98 17.88 -12.04
C PRO A 145 -1.89 16.67 -11.96
N ALA A 146 -1.33 15.55 -11.49
CA ALA A 146 -2.10 14.33 -11.31
C ALA A 146 -3.32 14.57 -10.42
N ARG A 147 -4.48 14.09 -10.87
CA ARG A 147 -5.75 14.25 -10.19
C ARG A 147 -6.67 13.09 -10.52
N GLU A 148 -7.60 12.78 -9.64
CA GLU A 148 -8.62 11.80 -9.97
C GLU A 148 -9.62 12.38 -10.97
N ILE A 149 -10.01 11.54 -11.92
CA ILE A 149 -11.00 11.82 -12.95
C ILE A 149 -11.97 10.65 -13.05
N THR A 150 -13.11 10.86 -13.69
CA THR A 150 -14.04 9.78 -14.04
C THR A 150 -14.02 9.59 -15.55
N VAL A 151 -13.91 8.33 -15.98
CA VAL A 151 -14.00 7.92 -17.38
C VAL A 151 -15.02 6.81 -17.47
N ARG A 152 -16.12 7.02 -18.21
CA ARG A 152 -17.24 6.08 -18.32
C ARG A 152 -17.81 5.65 -16.97
N GLY A 153 -17.89 6.59 -16.03
CA GLY A 153 -18.35 6.30 -14.68
C GLY A 153 -17.37 5.50 -13.81
N LYS A 154 -16.15 5.22 -14.25
CA LYS A 154 -15.09 4.59 -13.45
C LYS A 154 -14.03 5.61 -13.01
N PRO A 155 -13.59 5.60 -11.74
CA PRO A 155 -12.56 6.52 -11.27
C PRO A 155 -11.17 6.08 -11.73
N PHE A 156 -10.33 7.05 -12.12
CA PHE A 156 -8.92 6.86 -12.44
C PHE A 156 -8.09 8.02 -11.90
N LEU A 157 -6.87 7.75 -11.46
CA LEU A 157 -5.87 8.79 -11.28
C LEU A 157 -5.25 9.10 -12.65
N LEU A 158 -5.47 10.32 -13.13
CA LEU A 158 -4.89 10.85 -14.35
C LEU A 158 -3.43 11.24 -14.11
N ASP A 159 -2.49 10.68 -14.87
CA ASP A 159 -1.12 11.18 -15.02
C ASP A 159 -0.88 11.61 -16.47
N VAL A 160 -0.26 12.77 -16.67
CA VAL A 160 -0.09 13.37 -18.00
C VAL A 160 1.34 13.85 -18.17
N ARG A 161 1.95 13.45 -19.29
CA ARG A 161 3.29 13.91 -19.69
C ARG A 161 3.26 14.52 -21.09
N PRO A 162 3.84 15.70 -21.32
CA PRO A 162 3.95 16.26 -22.66
C PRO A 162 4.87 15.39 -23.55
N ILE A 163 4.48 15.24 -24.81
CA ILE A 163 5.31 14.63 -25.85
C ILE A 163 5.95 15.77 -26.65
N HIS A 164 7.27 15.75 -26.74
CA HIS A 164 8.04 16.71 -27.54
C HIS A 164 8.53 16.03 -28.82
N ASP A 165 8.57 16.79 -29.91
CA ASP A 165 9.22 16.35 -31.14
C ASP A 165 10.74 16.39 -30.92
N PRO A 166 11.47 15.26 -31.03
CA PRO A 166 12.92 15.23 -30.82
C PRO A 166 13.71 16.10 -31.81
N ALA A 167 13.13 16.49 -32.95
CA ALA A 167 13.75 17.42 -33.89
C ALA A 167 13.72 18.88 -33.39
N HIS A 168 12.86 19.19 -32.42
CA HIS A 168 12.69 20.51 -31.84
C HIS A 168 13.16 20.52 -30.37
N GLY A 169 13.82 21.60 -29.95
CA GLY A 169 14.35 21.71 -28.57
C GLY A 169 13.27 21.65 -27.50
N ALA A 170 13.65 21.35 -26.24
CA ALA A 170 12.72 21.16 -25.12
C ALA A 170 11.79 22.36 -24.81
N ASP A 171 12.13 23.56 -25.27
CA ASP A 171 11.34 24.79 -25.13
C ASP A 171 10.24 24.94 -26.21
N ALA A 172 10.22 24.08 -27.23
CA ALA A 172 9.16 24.08 -28.23
C ALA A 172 7.82 23.64 -27.62
N PRO A 173 6.68 24.16 -28.15
CA PRO A 173 5.37 23.69 -27.72
C PRO A 173 5.29 22.16 -27.90
N PRO A 174 4.64 21.44 -26.96
CA PRO A 174 4.56 20.00 -27.02
C PRO A 174 3.80 19.58 -28.30
N ALA A 175 4.34 18.57 -28.98
CA ALA A 175 3.69 17.96 -30.14
C ALA A 175 2.41 17.20 -29.75
N GLY A 176 2.27 16.88 -28.47
CA GLY A 176 1.12 16.17 -27.94
C GLY A 176 1.26 15.84 -26.45
N GLY A 177 0.46 14.88 -25.99
CA GLY A 177 0.44 14.41 -24.61
C GLY A 177 0.37 12.89 -24.52
N LEU A 178 1.05 12.33 -23.54
CA LEU A 178 0.90 10.96 -23.09
C LEU A 178 0.07 10.97 -21.81
N ILE A 179 -1.12 10.37 -21.88
CA ILE A 179 -2.05 10.26 -20.77
C ILE A 179 -2.04 8.82 -20.29
N THR A 180 -1.79 8.63 -19.00
CA THR A 180 -1.88 7.34 -18.31
C THR A 180 -2.99 7.40 -17.27
N LEU A 181 -3.83 6.37 -17.21
CA LEU A 181 -4.93 6.28 -16.27
C LEU A 181 -4.69 5.14 -15.28
N HIS A 182 -4.40 5.46 -14.02
CA HIS A 182 -4.19 4.46 -12.99
C HIS A 182 -5.50 4.14 -12.28
N ALA A 183 -5.91 2.87 -12.30
CA ALA A 183 -7.05 2.42 -11.51
C ALA A 183 -6.71 2.44 -10.01
N PRO A 184 -7.66 2.77 -9.10
CA PRO A 184 -7.42 2.79 -7.65
C PRO A 184 -6.81 1.50 -7.11
N GLN A 185 -7.28 0.35 -7.57
CA GLN A 185 -6.77 -0.97 -7.17
C GLN A 185 -5.25 -1.10 -7.38
N ARG A 186 -4.73 -0.62 -8.52
CA ARG A 186 -3.29 -0.65 -8.81
C ARG A 186 -2.47 0.27 -7.93
N ILE A 187 -3.06 1.38 -7.49
CA ILE A 187 -2.43 2.23 -6.50
C ILE A 187 -2.29 1.44 -5.19
N GLY A 188 -3.33 0.68 -4.81
CA GLY A 188 -3.28 -0.26 -3.70
C GLY A 188 -2.21 -1.34 -3.85
N GLU A 189 -2.08 -1.97 -5.03
CA GLU A 189 -1.06 -2.98 -5.31
C GLU A 189 0.36 -2.43 -5.11
N ARG A 190 0.62 -1.21 -5.63
CA ARG A 190 1.91 -0.54 -5.45
C ARG A 190 2.16 -0.17 -3.99
N LEU A 191 1.14 0.29 -3.26
CA LEU A 191 1.27 0.60 -1.82
C LEU A 191 1.57 -0.66 -1.00
N HIS A 192 0.87 -1.76 -1.30
CA HIS A 192 1.09 -3.05 -0.67
C HIS A 192 2.54 -3.51 -0.86
N ALA A 193 3.05 -3.50 -2.09
CA ALA A 193 4.44 -3.88 -2.40
C ALA A 193 5.50 -3.00 -1.70
N LEU A 194 5.20 -1.72 -1.45
CA LEU A 194 6.10 -0.81 -0.73
C LEU A 194 6.07 -1.03 0.79
N GLN A 195 4.92 -1.40 1.35
CA GLN A 195 4.73 -1.57 2.79
C GLN A 195 5.16 -2.96 3.27
N HIS A 196 5.07 -3.97 2.40
CA HIS A 196 5.35 -5.36 2.73
C HIS A 196 6.35 -5.99 1.74
N PRO A 197 7.60 -5.51 1.68
CA PRO A 197 8.60 -6.03 0.73
C PRO A 197 9.08 -7.45 1.06
N ASP A 198 8.93 -7.89 2.32
CA ASP A 198 9.41 -9.18 2.82
C ASP A 198 8.22 -10.10 3.19
N ASP A 199 7.69 -10.80 2.19
CA ASP A 199 6.56 -11.72 2.33
C ASP A 199 6.98 -13.08 2.92
N HIS A 200 7.02 -13.16 4.25
CA HIS A 200 7.39 -14.37 4.98
C HIS A 200 6.20 -15.19 5.52
N GLY A 201 4.95 -14.86 5.20
CA GLY A 201 3.81 -15.71 5.57
C GLY A 201 3.69 -15.93 7.08
N PHE A 202 3.25 -17.15 7.43
CA PHE A 202 3.23 -17.63 8.81
C PHE A 202 4.62 -17.89 9.41
N ASP A 203 5.68 -17.88 8.61
CA ASP A 203 7.07 -18.01 9.08
C ASP A 203 7.57 -16.72 9.73
N ALA A 204 6.98 -15.56 9.38
CA ALA A 204 7.21 -14.29 10.05
C ALA A 204 6.80 -14.32 11.54
N ILE A 205 5.86 -15.19 11.91
CA ILE A 205 5.33 -15.30 13.28
C ILE A 205 6.24 -16.24 14.08
N LEU A 206 7.15 -15.68 14.87
CA LEU A 206 8.10 -16.47 15.63
C LEU A 206 7.46 -17.14 16.86
N GLY A 207 7.75 -18.43 17.02
CA GLY A 207 7.35 -19.24 18.18
C GLY A 207 6.92 -20.66 17.78
N SER A 208 7.06 -21.58 18.73
CA SER A 208 6.80 -23.01 18.59
C SER A 208 5.99 -23.60 19.76
N SER A 209 5.53 -22.75 20.68
CA SER A 209 4.61 -23.16 21.74
C SER A 209 3.37 -23.86 21.18
N THR A 210 2.81 -24.79 21.94
CA THR A 210 1.61 -25.54 21.53
C THR A 210 0.43 -24.61 21.26
N ALA A 211 0.29 -23.55 22.08
CA ALA A 211 -0.75 -22.54 21.89
C ALA A 211 -0.60 -21.79 20.56
N LEU A 212 0.62 -21.34 20.22
CA LEU A 212 0.85 -20.60 18.97
C LEU A 212 0.74 -21.51 17.74
N ARG A 213 1.19 -22.77 17.81
CA ARG A 213 1.00 -23.75 16.73
C ARG A 213 -0.48 -23.96 16.43
N ALA A 214 -1.31 -24.15 17.46
CA ALA A 214 -2.75 -24.30 17.29
C ALA A 214 -3.40 -23.06 16.65
N VAL A 215 -2.93 -21.85 16.99
CA VAL A 215 -3.38 -20.60 16.36
C VAL A 215 -2.99 -20.56 14.88
N LYS A 216 -1.74 -20.86 14.54
CA LYS A 216 -1.27 -20.90 13.15
C LYS A 216 -2.08 -21.89 12.30
N GLU A 217 -2.31 -23.11 12.80
CA GLU A 217 -3.10 -24.12 12.09
C GLU A 217 -4.54 -23.68 11.83
N ARG A 218 -5.18 -23.03 12.81
CA ARG A 218 -6.53 -22.48 12.63
C ARG A 218 -6.52 -21.30 11.65
N ALA A 219 -5.54 -20.41 11.77
CA ALA A 219 -5.38 -19.26 10.90
C ALA A 219 -5.19 -19.68 9.43
N VAL A 220 -4.38 -20.70 9.14
CA VAL A 220 -4.22 -21.27 7.79
C VAL A 220 -5.54 -21.79 7.24
N ARG A 221 -6.33 -22.52 8.05
CA ARG A 221 -7.66 -22.98 7.60
C ARG A 221 -8.62 -21.83 7.31
N MET A 222 -8.63 -20.81 8.17
CA MET A 222 -9.46 -19.61 8.00
C MET A 222 -8.97 -18.72 6.85
N ALA A 223 -7.69 -18.77 6.49
CA ALA A 223 -7.12 -18.03 5.36
C ALA A 223 -7.73 -18.48 4.03
N GLY A 224 -8.05 -19.76 3.89
CA GLY A 224 -8.67 -20.34 2.68
C GLY A 224 -10.14 -19.96 2.45
N THR A 225 -10.78 -19.26 3.39
CA THR A 225 -12.17 -18.78 3.27
C THR A 225 -12.21 -17.26 3.10
N ASP A 226 -13.07 -16.74 2.23
CA ASP A 226 -13.27 -15.31 2.02
C ASP A 226 -14.13 -14.63 3.10
N SER A 227 -14.59 -15.37 4.12
CA SER A 227 -15.41 -14.82 5.20
C SER A 227 -14.63 -13.82 6.07
N PRO A 228 -15.34 -12.85 6.69
CA PRO A 228 -14.74 -11.95 7.67
C PRO A 228 -14.06 -12.71 8.82
N LEU A 229 -12.84 -12.29 9.16
CA LEU A 229 -12.04 -12.86 10.25
C LEU A 229 -11.83 -11.83 11.36
N MET A 230 -12.17 -12.19 12.59
CA MET A 230 -11.95 -11.38 13.79
C MET A 230 -10.80 -11.96 14.61
N LEU A 231 -9.76 -11.15 14.83
CA LEU A 231 -8.60 -11.44 15.65
C LEU A 231 -8.79 -10.82 17.03
N LEU A 232 -8.95 -11.66 18.04
CA LEU A 232 -9.11 -11.24 19.42
C LEU A 232 -7.81 -11.48 20.19
N GLY A 233 -7.40 -10.51 21.00
CA GLY A 233 -6.22 -10.67 21.84
C GLY A 233 -5.67 -9.34 22.30
N GLU A 234 -4.83 -9.40 23.33
CA GLU A 234 -4.24 -8.21 23.95
C GLU A 234 -3.39 -7.39 22.97
N THR A 235 -3.19 -6.13 23.33
CA THR A 235 -2.32 -5.21 22.59
C THR A 235 -0.88 -5.73 22.60
N GLY A 236 -0.22 -5.67 21.43
CA GLY A 236 1.17 -6.10 21.29
C GLY A 236 1.40 -7.61 21.13
N THR A 237 0.34 -8.41 20.91
CA THR A 237 0.44 -9.87 20.67
C THR A 237 0.85 -10.26 19.24
N GLY A 238 0.80 -9.32 18.29
CA GLY A 238 1.15 -9.54 16.89
C GLY A 238 -0.04 -9.82 15.95
N LYS A 239 -1.24 -9.31 16.26
CA LYS A 239 -2.46 -9.51 15.45
C LYS A 239 -2.29 -9.09 13.99
N GLU A 240 -1.59 -7.98 13.72
CA GLU A 240 -1.30 -7.51 12.36
C GLU A 240 -0.47 -8.52 11.55
N LEU A 241 0.54 -9.15 12.16
CA LEU A 241 1.32 -10.20 11.49
C LEU A 241 0.46 -11.43 11.15
N ILE A 242 -0.49 -11.79 12.02
CA ILE A 242 -1.44 -12.87 11.75
C ILE A 242 -2.39 -12.49 10.62
N ALA A 243 -2.88 -11.25 10.59
CA ALA A 243 -3.74 -10.75 9.52
C ALA A 243 -3.03 -10.80 8.16
N LEU A 244 -1.79 -10.32 8.10
CA LEU A 244 -0.96 -10.36 6.89
C LEU A 244 -0.68 -11.81 6.44
N ALA A 245 -0.31 -12.69 7.38
CA ALA A 245 -0.09 -14.11 7.08
C ALA A 245 -1.36 -14.81 6.57
N CYS A 246 -2.53 -14.49 7.13
CA CYS A 246 -3.82 -14.98 6.63
C CYS A 246 -4.12 -14.49 5.22
N HIS A 247 -3.79 -13.24 4.89
CA HIS A 247 -3.94 -12.72 3.55
C HIS A 247 -3.02 -13.44 2.54
N GLN A 248 -1.74 -13.59 2.88
CA GLN A 248 -0.75 -14.28 2.04
C GLN A 248 -1.09 -15.76 1.81
N ALA A 249 -1.75 -16.41 2.77
CA ALA A 249 -2.21 -17.80 2.62
C ALA A 249 -3.59 -17.93 1.93
N SER A 250 -4.19 -16.82 1.48
CA SER A 250 -5.53 -16.82 0.87
C SER A 250 -5.49 -16.82 -0.66
N GLY A 251 -6.66 -17.01 -1.28
CA GLY A 251 -6.82 -16.84 -2.73
C GLY A 251 -6.60 -15.41 -3.24
N ARG A 252 -6.45 -14.43 -2.34
CA ARG A 252 -6.25 -13.01 -2.64
C ARG A 252 -4.80 -12.54 -2.42
N HIS A 253 -3.84 -13.45 -2.28
CA HIS A 253 -2.45 -13.13 -1.95
C HIS A 253 -1.71 -12.27 -2.98
N GLU A 254 -2.13 -12.27 -4.26
CA GLU A 254 -1.59 -11.37 -5.29
C GLU A 254 -2.27 -9.99 -5.31
N ALA A 255 -3.38 -9.84 -4.57
CA ALA A 255 -4.16 -8.61 -4.50
C ALA A 255 -3.74 -7.77 -3.28
N PRO A 256 -4.12 -6.48 -3.21
CA PRO A 256 -3.63 -5.59 -2.15
C PRO A 256 -4.06 -6.01 -0.74
N PHE A 257 -3.14 -5.94 0.22
CA PHE A 257 -3.45 -5.88 1.65
C PHE A 257 -3.20 -4.47 2.17
N LEU A 258 -4.25 -3.83 2.67
CA LEU A 258 -4.19 -2.48 3.22
C LEU A 258 -4.71 -2.45 4.65
N ALA A 259 -4.02 -1.76 5.55
CA ALA A 259 -4.36 -1.68 6.97
C ALA A 259 -4.83 -0.30 7.40
N LEU A 260 -5.80 -0.25 8.32
CA LEU A 260 -6.25 0.96 9.01
C LEU A 260 -6.28 0.70 10.52
N ASN A 261 -5.57 1.54 11.27
CA ASN A 261 -5.69 1.56 12.73
C ASN A 261 -6.76 2.58 13.14
N CYS A 262 -7.88 2.08 13.66
CA CYS A 262 -9.05 2.90 14.00
C CYS A 262 -8.82 3.76 15.24
N ALA A 263 -7.89 3.38 16.12
CA ALA A 263 -7.54 4.11 17.33
C ALA A 263 -6.54 5.25 17.09
N ALA A 264 -5.80 5.21 15.98
CA ALA A 264 -4.70 6.14 15.71
C ALA A 264 -5.12 7.46 15.06
N LEU A 265 -6.35 7.54 14.52
CA LEU A 265 -6.82 8.66 13.72
C LEU A 265 -8.10 9.27 14.31
N PRO A 266 -8.29 10.60 14.20
CA PRO A 266 -9.59 11.21 14.44
C PRO A 266 -10.67 10.62 13.52
N GLU A 267 -11.92 10.58 13.99
CA GLU A 267 -13.05 9.98 13.28
C GLU A 267 -13.19 10.42 11.81
N SER A 268 -13.10 11.72 11.53
CA SER A 268 -13.22 12.26 10.17
C SER A 268 -12.07 11.82 9.25
N LEU A 269 -10.86 11.69 9.80
CA LEU A 269 -9.71 11.21 9.05
C LEU A 269 -9.82 9.70 8.81
N ALA A 270 -10.23 8.93 9.81
CA ALA A 270 -10.52 7.50 9.64
C ALA A 270 -11.61 7.26 8.58
N GLU A 271 -12.66 8.08 8.56
CA GLU A 271 -13.71 8.00 7.54
C GLU A 271 -13.16 8.25 6.13
N SER A 272 -12.39 9.32 5.96
CA SER A 272 -11.83 9.72 4.67
C SER A 272 -10.72 8.79 4.17
N GLU A 273 -9.94 8.17 5.05
CA GLU A 273 -8.99 7.12 4.67
C GLU A 273 -9.73 5.84 4.26
N LEU A 274 -10.71 5.37 5.05
CA LEU A 274 -11.40 4.12 4.75
C LEU A 274 -12.29 4.20 3.48
N PHE A 275 -13.10 5.25 3.40
CA PHE A 275 -14.13 5.41 2.36
C PHE A 275 -13.76 6.43 1.27
N GLY A 276 -12.66 7.15 1.39
CA GLY A 276 -12.31 8.21 0.43
C GLY A 276 -13.21 9.44 0.54
N TYR A 277 -12.87 10.47 -0.23
CA TYR A 277 -13.66 11.70 -0.29
C TYR A 277 -13.83 12.20 -1.72
N ALA A 278 -14.96 12.86 -1.97
CA ALA A 278 -15.26 13.50 -3.24
C ALA A 278 -14.58 14.89 -3.36
N PRO A 279 -14.36 15.40 -4.58
CA PRO A 279 -13.92 16.78 -4.80
C PRO A 279 -14.71 17.80 -3.96
N GLY A 280 -14.00 18.65 -3.21
CA GLY A 280 -14.64 19.72 -2.44
C GLY A 280 -15.44 19.26 -1.21
N ALA A 281 -15.27 18.02 -0.74
CA ALA A 281 -15.99 17.51 0.42
C ALA A 281 -15.77 18.32 1.71
N PHE A 282 -14.61 18.97 1.87
CA PHE A 282 -14.26 19.84 3.01
C PHE A 282 -13.18 20.87 2.62
N SER A 283 -12.95 21.88 3.47
CA SER A 283 -11.91 22.89 3.26
C SER A 283 -10.52 22.25 3.26
N GLY A 284 -9.81 22.32 2.13
CA GLY A 284 -8.50 21.66 1.96
C GLY A 284 -8.56 20.30 1.27
N ALA A 285 -9.76 19.79 0.95
CA ALA A 285 -9.90 18.61 0.09
C ALA A 285 -9.24 18.89 -1.27
N GLN A 286 -8.47 17.91 -1.77
CA GLN A 286 -7.89 18.03 -3.11
C GLN A 286 -9.01 18.19 -4.14
N ARG A 287 -8.78 19.04 -5.16
CA ARG A 287 -9.75 19.30 -6.23
C ARG A 287 -10.17 18.02 -6.98
N GLY A 288 -9.35 16.97 -6.96
CA GLY A 288 -9.66 15.67 -7.56
C GLY A 288 -10.42 14.71 -6.64
N GLY A 289 -10.49 14.95 -5.32
CA GLY A 289 -10.89 13.91 -4.38
C GLY A 289 -9.75 12.92 -4.09
N LYS A 290 -10.04 11.88 -3.31
CA LYS A 290 -9.10 10.77 -3.00
C LYS A 290 -9.87 9.45 -2.86
N PRO A 291 -9.42 8.35 -3.50
CA PRO A 291 -9.99 7.03 -3.27
C PRO A 291 -9.68 6.53 -1.84
N GLY A 292 -10.63 5.82 -1.24
CA GLY A 292 -10.45 5.20 0.07
C GLY A 292 -9.70 3.88 0.01
N LEU A 293 -9.28 3.37 1.17
CA LEU A 293 -8.65 2.04 1.33
C LEU A 293 -9.54 0.93 0.76
N LEU A 294 -10.87 1.02 0.90
CA LEU A 294 -11.79 0.04 0.31
C LEU A 294 -11.72 0.00 -1.22
N GLU A 295 -11.51 1.14 -1.90
CA GLU A 295 -11.37 1.17 -3.37
C GLU A 295 -9.99 0.72 -3.81
N MET A 296 -8.95 1.06 -3.04
CA MET A 296 -7.59 0.65 -3.33
C MET A 296 -7.36 -0.83 -3.05
N ALA A 297 -8.14 -1.44 -2.15
CA ALA A 297 -8.07 -2.86 -1.84
C ALA A 297 -9.14 -3.71 -2.57
N ASP A 298 -9.77 -3.19 -3.63
CA ASP A 298 -10.74 -3.97 -4.42
C ASP A 298 -10.11 -5.29 -4.92
N GLY A 299 -10.83 -6.40 -4.78
CA GLY A 299 -10.31 -7.76 -4.99
C GLY A 299 -9.35 -8.28 -3.90
N GLY A 300 -8.88 -7.41 -3.00
CA GLY A 300 -7.89 -7.69 -1.96
C GLY A 300 -8.46 -7.84 -0.56
N THR A 301 -7.69 -7.41 0.44
CA THR A 301 -8.02 -7.50 1.87
C THR A 301 -7.79 -6.18 2.59
N VAL A 302 -8.73 -5.78 3.44
CA VAL A 302 -8.55 -4.66 4.37
C VAL A 302 -8.47 -5.17 5.79
N PHE A 303 -7.41 -4.77 6.49
CA PHE A 303 -7.20 -5.03 7.90
C PHE A 303 -7.63 -3.83 8.75
N LEU A 304 -8.62 -4.04 9.62
CA LEU A 304 -9.13 -3.03 10.55
C LEU A 304 -8.61 -3.33 11.95
N ASP A 305 -7.54 -2.64 12.37
CA ASP A 305 -7.00 -2.76 13.73
C ASP A 305 -7.77 -1.89 14.71
N GLU A 306 -7.94 -2.40 15.92
CA GLU A 306 -8.71 -1.80 17.01
C GLU A 306 -10.14 -1.40 16.62
N VAL A 307 -10.90 -2.30 15.99
CA VAL A 307 -12.28 -2.03 15.52
C VAL A 307 -13.24 -1.62 16.66
N GLY A 308 -12.93 -2.01 17.90
CA GLY A 308 -13.67 -1.57 19.09
C GLY A 308 -13.56 -0.07 19.39
N GLU A 309 -12.58 0.63 18.80
CA GLU A 309 -12.41 2.08 18.94
C GLU A 309 -13.21 2.88 17.87
N MET A 310 -13.93 2.20 16.98
CA MET A 310 -14.76 2.90 15.98
C MET A 310 -15.93 3.62 16.64
N SER A 311 -16.18 4.85 16.21
CA SER A 311 -17.37 5.60 16.58
C SER A 311 -18.66 4.92 16.07
N PRO A 312 -19.82 5.15 16.71
CA PRO A 312 -21.10 4.62 16.23
C PRO A 312 -21.43 5.01 14.79
N TYR A 313 -20.98 6.19 14.35
CA TYR A 313 -21.15 6.66 12.96
C TYR A 313 -20.33 5.83 11.98
N LEU A 314 -19.05 5.59 12.26
CA LEU A 314 -18.21 4.72 11.44
C LEU A 314 -18.70 3.28 11.43
N GLN A 315 -19.16 2.77 12.58
CA GLN A 315 -19.78 1.45 12.70
C GLN A 315 -20.98 1.30 11.75
N ALA A 316 -21.88 2.30 11.72
CA ALA A 316 -23.03 2.29 10.81
C ALA A 316 -22.62 2.30 9.32
N LYS A 317 -21.57 3.05 8.98
CA LYS A 317 -21.08 3.15 7.60
C LYS A 317 -20.37 1.86 7.15
N LEU A 318 -19.57 1.26 8.03
CA LEU A 318 -18.93 -0.04 7.79
C LEU A 318 -19.97 -1.16 7.67
N LEU A 319 -21.01 -1.15 8.51
CA LEU A 319 -22.12 -2.10 8.40
C LEU A 319 -22.77 -2.07 7.02
N ARG A 320 -23.04 -0.87 6.49
CA ARG A 320 -23.61 -0.72 5.14
C ARG A 320 -22.71 -1.34 4.07
N PHE A 321 -21.40 -1.12 4.18
CA PHE A 321 -20.42 -1.72 3.29
C PHE A 321 -20.43 -3.26 3.35
N LEU A 322 -20.44 -3.85 4.55
CA LEU A 322 -20.43 -5.30 4.77
C LEU A 322 -21.69 -6.03 4.27
N ASN A 323 -22.76 -5.31 3.89
CA ASN A 323 -23.98 -5.93 3.39
C ASN A 323 -23.84 -6.43 1.95
N ASP A 324 -23.35 -5.58 1.04
CA ASP A 324 -23.30 -5.86 -0.40
C ASP A 324 -22.07 -5.26 -1.11
N GLY A 325 -21.09 -4.79 -0.33
CA GLY A 325 -19.85 -4.18 -0.83
C GLY A 325 -20.01 -2.73 -1.28
N ARG A 326 -21.12 -2.07 -0.94
CA ARG A 326 -21.43 -0.71 -1.42
C ARG A 326 -21.24 0.36 -0.36
N PHE A 327 -20.71 1.51 -0.77
CA PHE A 327 -20.59 2.68 0.09
C PHE A 327 -20.56 3.97 -0.72
N ARG A 328 -20.61 5.11 -0.01
CA ARG A 328 -20.42 6.45 -0.59
C ARG A 328 -19.20 7.11 0.04
N ARG A 329 -18.43 7.81 -0.79
CA ARG A 329 -17.33 8.67 -0.33
C ARG A 329 -17.86 9.82 0.53
N VAL A 330 -17.00 10.36 1.37
CA VAL A 330 -17.32 11.57 2.15
C VAL A 330 -17.66 12.72 1.20
N GLY A 331 -18.80 13.38 1.42
CA GLY A 331 -19.32 14.45 0.55
C GLY A 331 -19.81 13.99 -0.82
N GLY A 332 -19.76 12.69 -1.12
CA GLY A 332 -20.18 12.14 -2.41
C GLY A 332 -21.61 11.58 -2.39
N SER A 333 -22.32 11.72 -3.51
CA SER A 333 -23.64 11.10 -3.73
C SER A 333 -23.57 9.76 -4.47
N ARG A 334 -22.46 9.52 -5.21
CA ARG A 334 -22.25 8.31 -5.99
C ARG A 334 -21.93 7.13 -5.08
N GLU A 335 -22.61 6.01 -5.34
CA GLU A 335 -22.34 4.74 -4.69
C GLU A 335 -21.26 3.97 -5.47
N THR A 336 -20.25 3.50 -4.74
CA THR A 336 -19.17 2.65 -5.26
C THR A 336 -19.37 1.25 -4.71
N ARG A 337 -19.16 0.22 -5.55
CA ARG A 337 -19.17 -1.18 -5.14
C ARG A 337 -17.78 -1.77 -5.32
N VAL A 338 -17.28 -2.46 -4.30
CA VAL A 338 -16.00 -3.16 -4.29
C VAL A 338 -16.16 -4.52 -3.63
N ASP A 339 -15.26 -5.45 -3.92
CA ASP A 339 -15.19 -6.79 -3.32
C ASP A 339 -13.92 -6.91 -2.47
N VAL A 340 -14.06 -6.71 -1.16
CA VAL A 340 -12.93 -6.68 -0.23
C VAL A 340 -13.18 -7.67 0.92
N ARG A 341 -12.18 -8.51 1.19
CA ARG A 341 -12.17 -9.33 2.40
C ARG A 341 -11.82 -8.48 3.61
N ILE A 342 -12.60 -8.58 4.68
CA ILE A 342 -12.31 -7.87 5.94
C ILE A 342 -11.66 -8.79 6.95
N ILE A 343 -10.49 -8.38 7.45
CA ILE A 343 -9.90 -8.91 8.69
C ILE A 343 -9.97 -7.80 9.73
N SER A 344 -10.51 -8.08 10.91
CA SER A 344 -10.63 -7.11 11.99
C SER A 344 -9.86 -7.59 13.22
N ALA A 345 -9.38 -6.66 14.04
CA ALA A 345 -8.71 -6.97 15.29
C ALA A 345 -9.17 -6.05 16.41
N THR A 346 -9.20 -6.56 17.64
CA THR A 346 -9.40 -5.74 18.83
C THR A 346 -8.91 -6.45 20.09
N HIS A 347 -8.54 -5.66 21.10
CA HIS A 347 -8.31 -6.13 22.46
C HIS A 347 -9.53 -5.97 23.39
N ARG A 348 -10.59 -5.27 22.94
CA ARG A 348 -11.79 -5.01 23.74
C ARG A 348 -12.78 -6.18 23.66
N ASN A 349 -13.58 -6.32 24.71
CA ASN A 349 -14.68 -7.27 24.73
C ASN A 349 -15.89 -6.67 24.00
N LEU A 350 -16.05 -7.00 22.72
CA LEU A 350 -17.14 -6.47 21.90
C LEU A 350 -18.53 -6.93 22.38
N GLU A 351 -18.66 -8.14 22.94
CA GLU A 351 -19.94 -8.63 23.47
C GLU A 351 -20.44 -7.75 24.62
N ARG A 352 -19.53 -7.36 25.52
CA ARG A 352 -19.83 -6.41 26.59
C ARG A 352 -20.20 -5.04 26.03
N MET A 353 -19.46 -4.54 25.04
CA MET A 353 -19.75 -3.25 24.42
C MET A 353 -21.10 -3.23 23.69
N VAL A 354 -21.51 -4.37 23.12
CA VAL A 354 -22.86 -4.53 22.55
C VAL A 354 -23.92 -4.43 23.65
N ALA A 355 -23.71 -5.11 24.78
CA ALA A 355 -24.63 -5.02 25.93
C ALA A 355 -24.71 -3.61 26.53
N GLU A 356 -23.60 -2.85 26.49
CA GLU A 356 -23.51 -1.47 26.95
C GLU A 356 -24.01 -0.43 25.91
N GLY A 357 -24.25 -0.85 24.66
CA GLY A 357 -24.72 0.02 23.57
C GLY A 357 -23.63 0.82 22.85
N ASP A 358 -22.37 0.62 23.20
CA ASP A 358 -21.20 1.28 22.61
C ASP A 358 -20.77 0.66 21.26
N PHE A 359 -21.19 -0.58 21.01
CA PHE A 359 -20.95 -1.28 19.75
C PHE A 359 -22.25 -1.85 19.20
N ARG A 360 -22.47 -1.71 17.89
CA ARG A 360 -23.70 -2.20 17.28
C ARG A 360 -23.71 -3.73 17.18
N GLU A 361 -24.80 -4.32 17.65
CA GLU A 361 -25.03 -5.76 17.60
C GLU A 361 -25.00 -6.32 16.16
N ASP A 362 -25.64 -5.62 15.21
CA ASP A 362 -25.69 -6.02 13.80
C ASP A 362 -24.30 -6.06 13.13
N LEU A 363 -23.44 -5.11 13.47
CA LEU A 363 -22.06 -5.06 12.98
C LEU A 363 -21.23 -6.19 13.61
N TYR A 364 -21.39 -6.44 14.91
CA TYR A 364 -20.69 -7.51 15.61
C TYR A 364 -20.92 -8.86 14.93
N TYR A 365 -22.17 -9.23 14.63
CA TYR A 365 -22.46 -10.51 13.97
C TYR A 365 -21.91 -10.60 12.53
N ARG A 366 -21.76 -9.49 11.81
CA ARG A 366 -21.16 -9.49 10.47
C ARG A 366 -19.65 -9.59 10.47
N LEU A 367 -18.99 -9.05 11.49
CA LEU A 367 -17.54 -9.15 11.64
C LEU A 367 -17.14 -10.49 12.26
N ASN A 368 -17.92 -10.99 13.22
CA ASN A 368 -17.61 -12.18 14.01
C ASN A 368 -18.08 -13.48 13.33
N VAL A 369 -17.73 -13.66 12.05
CA VAL A 369 -18.05 -14.89 11.30
C VAL A 369 -17.03 -15.98 11.58
N LEU A 370 -15.74 -15.64 11.50
CA LEU A 370 -14.62 -16.46 11.94
C LEU A 370 -13.89 -15.73 13.05
N THR A 371 -13.55 -16.44 14.12
CA THR A 371 -12.88 -15.84 15.28
C THR A 371 -11.60 -16.59 15.60
N LEU A 372 -10.51 -15.84 15.78
CA LEU A 372 -9.22 -16.38 16.19
C LEU A 372 -8.72 -15.65 17.44
N GLN A 373 -8.59 -16.39 18.53
CA GLN A 373 -8.01 -15.91 19.77
C GLN A 373 -6.49 -16.02 19.70
N VAL A 374 -5.80 -14.90 19.89
CA VAL A 374 -4.34 -14.78 19.90
C VAL A 374 -3.88 -14.76 21.37
N PRO A 375 -3.13 -15.78 21.83
CA PRO A 375 -2.75 -15.89 23.23
C PRO A 375 -1.75 -14.79 23.62
N PRO A 376 -1.87 -14.24 24.83
CA PRO A 376 -0.86 -13.34 25.39
C PRO A 376 0.47 -14.07 25.60
N LEU A 377 1.56 -13.31 25.66
CA LEU A 377 2.92 -13.84 25.76
C LEU A 377 3.12 -14.71 27.02
N ARG A 378 2.45 -14.38 28.13
CA ARG A 378 2.47 -15.18 29.38
C ARG A 378 1.90 -16.59 29.24
N GLU A 379 1.06 -16.86 28.25
CA GLU A 379 0.52 -18.20 27.96
C GLU A 379 1.41 -18.98 26.98
N ARG A 380 2.44 -18.33 26.42
CA ARG A 380 3.41 -18.92 25.49
C ARG A 380 4.85 -18.56 25.88
N ARG A 381 5.17 -18.71 27.17
CA ARG A 381 6.51 -18.37 27.72
C ARG A 381 7.65 -19.12 27.03
N GLU A 382 7.38 -20.32 26.53
CA GLU A 382 8.30 -21.14 25.72
C GLU A 382 8.84 -20.42 24.47
N ASP A 383 8.12 -19.42 23.97
CA ASP A 383 8.50 -18.64 22.78
C ASP A 383 9.42 -17.46 23.13
N ILE A 384 9.51 -17.05 24.40
CA ILE A 384 10.30 -15.89 24.84
C ILE A 384 11.78 -16.02 24.48
N PRO A 385 12.46 -17.17 24.67
CA PRO A 385 13.85 -17.32 24.26
C PRO A 385 14.07 -17.06 22.78
N LEU A 386 13.23 -17.62 21.90
CA LEU A 386 13.35 -17.44 20.46
C LEU A 386 13.14 -15.98 20.06
N LEU A 387 12.10 -15.34 20.61
CA LEU A 387 11.80 -13.93 20.39
C LEU A 387 12.93 -13.03 20.89
N ALA A 388 13.50 -13.32 22.05
CA ALA A 388 14.54 -12.52 22.64
C ALA A 388 15.81 -12.51 21.78
N HIS A 389 16.27 -13.68 21.32
CA HIS A 389 17.41 -13.78 20.43
C HIS A 389 17.17 -13.07 19.08
N HIS A 390 15.96 -13.16 18.55
CA HIS A 390 15.58 -12.44 17.34
C HIS A 390 15.66 -10.91 17.54
N PHE A 391 15.08 -10.39 18.63
CA PHE A 391 15.08 -8.96 18.90
C PHE A 391 16.47 -8.42 19.24
N ILE A 392 17.34 -9.19 19.91
CA ILE A 392 18.73 -8.80 20.13
C ILE A 392 19.46 -8.65 18.80
N ARG A 393 19.37 -9.66 17.91
CA ARG A 393 19.99 -9.58 16.57
C ARG A 393 19.52 -8.35 15.82
N ARG A 394 18.20 -8.12 15.80
CA ARG A 394 17.60 -6.96 15.13
C ARG A 394 18.08 -5.64 15.73
N ALA A 395 18.11 -5.53 17.06
CA ALA A 395 18.60 -4.33 17.74
C ALA A 395 20.09 -4.07 17.45
N CYS A 396 20.95 -5.10 17.46
CA CYS A 396 22.36 -4.95 17.11
C CYS A 396 22.54 -4.45 15.67
N THR A 397 21.83 -5.04 14.70
CA THR A 397 21.87 -4.60 13.30
C THR A 397 21.39 -3.15 13.16
N GLN A 398 20.28 -2.79 13.79
CA GLN A 398 19.71 -1.44 13.72
C GLN A 398 20.62 -0.38 14.38
N SER A 399 21.34 -0.76 15.44
CA SER A 399 22.28 0.13 16.14
C SER A 399 23.71 0.08 15.59
N GLY A 400 23.99 -0.72 14.55
CA GLY A 400 25.33 -0.87 13.99
C GLY A 400 26.35 -1.50 14.97
N ARG A 401 25.88 -2.34 15.89
CA ARG A 401 26.70 -2.94 16.97
C ARG A 401 27.07 -4.39 16.67
N PRO A 402 28.19 -4.89 17.21
CA PRO A 402 28.50 -6.31 17.16
C PRO A 402 27.41 -7.13 17.90
N PRO A 403 27.25 -8.43 17.56
CA PRO A 403 26.25 -9.28 18.21
C PRO A 403 26.45 -9.36 19.72
N VAL A 404 25.38 -9.06 20.46
CA VAL A 404 25.32 -9.16 21.92
C VAL A 404 24.74 -10.52 22.32
N ARG A 405 25.26 -11.12 23.39
CA ARG A 405 24.74 -12.38 23.96
C ARG A 405 23.85 -12.09 25.15
N LEU A 406 22.93 -13.00 25.44
CA LEU A 406 22.06 -12.95 26.61
C LEU A 406 22.56 -13.95 27.66
N SER A 407 22.71 -13.53 28.92
CA SER A 407 23.05 -14.43 30.03
C SER A 407 21.87 -15.36 30.35
N GLY A 408 22.15 -16.50 30.98
CA GLY A 408 21.10 -17.40 31.46
C GLY A 408 20.17 -16.71 32.47
N ALA A 409 20.74 -15.95 33.41
CA ALA A 409 19.97 -15.20 34.41
C ALA A 409 19.06 -14.12 33.79
N ALA A 410 19.54 -13.44 32.73
CA ALA A 410 18.72 -12.50 31.97
C ALA A 410 17.56 -13.20 31.25
N LEU A 411 17.83 -14.35 30.64
CA LEU A 411 16.80 -15.15 29.96
C LEU A 411 15.75 -15.69 30.92
N ASP A 412 16.16 -16.18 32.09
CA ASP A 412 15.25 -16.65 33.14
C ASP A 412 14.36 -15.50 33.62
N LYS A 413 14.94 -14.31 33.86
CA LYS A 413 14.19 -13.10 34.22
C LYS A 413 13.16 -12.72 33.15
N LEU A 414 13.55 -12.75 31.87
CA LEU A 414 12.63 -12.48 30.75
C LEU A 414 11.49 -13.52 30.70
N THR A 415 11.80 -14.80 30.92
CA THR A 415 10.83 -15.91 30.81
C THR A 415 9.85 -15.95 32.00
N ALA A 416 10.30 -15.54 33.18
CA ALA A 416 9.47 -15.48 34.39
C ALA A 416 8.47 -14.31 34.40
N SER A 417 8.67 -13.29 33.56
CA SER A 417 7.85 -12.08 33.53
C SER A 417 6.49 -12.28 32.83
N ASP A 418 5.48 -11.48 33.23
CA ASP A 418 4.10 -11.60 32.73
C ASP A 418 3.81 -10.83 31.43
N TRP A 419 4.65 -9.87 31.06
CA TRP A 419 4.58 -9.11 29.79
C TRP A 419 3.18 -8.55 29.46
N PRO A 420 2.63 -7.60 30.25
CA PRO A 420 1.33 -6.97 29.97
C PRO A 420 1.25 -6.27 28.61
N GLY A 421 2.38 -5.78 28.06
CA GLY A 421 2.45 -5.24 26.69
C GLY A 421 2.92 -6.27 25.65
N ASN A 422 2.91 -7.55 26.02
CA ASN A 422 3.20 -8.70 25.16
C ASN A 422 4.53 -8.59 24.40
N VAL A 423 4.55 -9.02 23.14
CA VAL A 423 5.75 -9.06 22.30
C VAL A 423 6.32 -7.66 22.07
N ARG A 424 5.46 -6.64 21.97
CA ARG A 424 5.89 -5.24 21.81
C ARG A 424 6.68 -4.74 23.03
N GLN A 425 6.24 -5.10 24.23
CA GLN A 425 6.98 -4.74 25.46
C GLN A 425 8.31 -5.48 25.54
N LEU A 426 8.33 -6.79 25.25
CA LEU A 426 9.56 -7.58 25.19
C LEU A 426 10.58 -6.97 24.22
N GLN A 427 10.14 -6.63 23.00
CA GLN A 427 10.97 -5.98 21.99
C GLN A 427 11.57 -4.67 22.52
N ASN A 428 10.76 -3.80 23.14
CA ASN A 428 11.20 -2.51 23.63
C ASN A 428 12.20 -2.65 24.79
N VAL A 429 11.97 -3.58 25.72
CA VAL A 429 12.88 -3.86 26.83
C VAL A 429 14.23 -4.34 26.30
N ILE A 430 14.24 -5.28 25.35
CA ILE A 430 15.46 -5.79 24.75
C ILE A 430 16.19 -4.71 23.97
N PHE A 431 15.48 -3.93 23.15
CA PHE A 431 16.08 -2.84 22.39
C PHE A 431 16.74 -1.81 23.31
N ARG A 432 16.09 -1.45 24.43
CA ARG A 432 16.66 -0.57 25.45
C ARG A 432 17.91 -1.19 26.08
N ALA A 433 17.85 -2.46 26.48
CA ALA A 433 19.00 -3.15 27.07
C ALA A 433 20.21 -3.17 26.11
N VAL A 434 19.99 -3.46 24.81
CA VAL A 434 21.06 -3.47 23.79
C VAL A 434 21.61 -2.07 23.50
N THR A 435 20.78 -1.02 23.54
CA THR A 435 21.22 0.34 23.22
C THR A 435 21.88 1.06 24.40
N MET A 436 21.50 0.75 25.64
CA MET A 436 22.04 1.41 26.83
C MET A 436 23.35 0.83 27.36
N GLN A 437 23.88 -0.22 26.74
CA GLN A 437 25.01 -0.97 27.30
C GLN A 437 26.14 -1.21 26.31
N ASP A 438 27.38 -1.02 26.76
CA ASP A 438 28.56 -1.18 25.92
C ASP A 438 29.22 -2.57 25.97
N ARG A 439 28.57 -3.52 26.66
CA ARG A 439 29.07 -4.88 26.85
C ARG A 439 28.47 -5.87 25.86
N ALA A 440 29.25 -6.91 25.54
CA ALA A 440 28.86 -8.00 24.65
C ALA A 440 27.95 -9.06 25.31
N LEU A 441 27.62 -8.91 26.59
CA LEU A 441 26.76 -9.81 27.35
C LEU A 441 25.74 -8.98 28.15
N LEU A 442 24.44 -9.21 27.94
CA LEU A 442 23.37 -8.67 28.77
C LEU A 442 23.08 -9.61 29.93
N ASP A 443 23.13 -9.09 31.15
CA ASP A 443 22.81 -9.81 32.38
C ASP A 443 21.45 -9.42 32.98
N ALA A 444 21.04 -10.07 34.06
CA ALA A 444 19.71 -9.87 34.65
C ALA A 444 19.44 -8.42 35.08
N ASP A 445 20.45 -7.68 35.53
CA ASP A 445 20.34 -6.28 35.95
C ASP A 445 20.11 -5.31 34.77
N ASP A 446 20.36 -5.78 33.55
CA ASP A 446 20.32 -4.99 32.31
C ASP A 446 18.94 -4.94 31.70
N VAL A 447 18.14 -5.94 32.05
CA VAL A 447 16.75 -6.06 31.70
C VAL A 447 15.94 -5.27 32.72
N ASP A 448 15.84 -3.96 32.52
CA ASP A 448 14.91 -3.15 33.29
C ASP A 448 13.47 -3.45 32.84
N LEU A 449 12.69 -4.08 33.72
CA LEU A 449 11.27 -4.39 33.50
C LEU A 449 10.36 -3.23 33.95
N ALA A 450 10.84 -2.34 34.83
CA ALA A 450 10.07 -1.26 35.42
C ALA A 450 9.88 -0.09 34.45
N GLY A 451 10.90 0.24 33.64
CA GLY A 451 10.80 1.28 32.61
C GLY A 451 9.93 0.93 31.39
N ALA A 452 9.24 -0.21 31.37
CA ALA A 452 8.36 -0.65 30.28
C ALA A 452 6.93 -0.98 30.74
N ALA A 453 6.62 -0.83 32.01
CA ALA A 453 5.24 -0.74 32.47
C ALA A 453 4.77 0.70 32.19
N GLY A 454 3.72 0.87 31.38
CA GLY A 454 2.84 2.02 31.58
C GLY A 454 2.36 2.00 33.04
N PRO A 455 1.80 3.10 33.59
CA PRO A 455 1.46 3.17 35.01
C PRO A 455 0.43 2.09 35.36
N SER A 456 0.90 0.90 35.72
CA SER A 456 0.16 -0.05 36.51
C SER A 456 0.01 0.64 37.85
N ASP A 457 -1.23 0.89 38.25
CA ASP A 457 -1.55 1.12 39.64
C ASP A 457 -0.75 0.10 40.45
N GLU A 458 0.18 0.59 41.26
CA GLU A 458 0.70 -0.16 42.40
C GLU A 458 -0.49 -0.33 43.37
N ALA A 459 -1.43 -1.19 43.00
CA ALA A 459 -2.40 -1.70 43.94
C ALA A 459 -1.62 -2.62 44.89
N LEU A 460 -1.58 -2.22 46.16
CA LEU A 460 -1.08 -3.06 47.26
C LEU A 460 -1.71 -4.45 47.15
N PRO A 461 -0.94 -5.55 47.34
CA PRO A 461 -1.51 -6.89 47.39
C PRO A 461 -2.64 -6.95 48.44
N PRO A 462 -3.79 -7.58 48.15
CA PRO A 462 -4.96 -7.60 49.04
C PRO A 462 -4.67 -8.21 50.41
N GLU A 463 -3.58 -8.98 50.56
CA GLU A 463 -3.14 -9.60 51.81
C GLU A 463 -2.49 -8.62 52.80
N GLN A 464 -2.16 -7.39 52.39
CA GLN A 464 -1.55 -6.36 53.25
C GLN A 464 -2.54 -5.31 53.78
N VAL A 465 -3.80 -5.35 53.36
CA VAL A 465 -4.84 -4.40 53.80
C VAL A 465 -5.48 -4.91 55.10
N THR A 466 -5.01 -4.37 56.23
CA THR A 466 -5.51 -4.75 57.57
C THR A 466 -6.86 -4.09 57.90
N ASP A 467 -7.06 -2.84 57.50
CA ASP A 467 -8.35 -2.14 57.62
C ASP A 467 -8.51 -1.05 56.54
N TRP A 468 -9.76 -0.61 56.34
CA TRP A 468 -10.13 0.40 55.34
C TRP A 468 -9.44 1.76 55.61
N ALA A 469 -9.26 2.14 56.87
CA ALA A 469 -8.69 3.43 57.23
C ALA A 469 -7.19 3.50 56.85
N SER A 470 -6.46 2.41 57.03
CA SER A 470 -5.05 2.27 56.65
C SER A 470 -4.88 2.27 55.14
N ALA A 471 -5.74 1.56 54.40
CA ALA A 471 -5.69 1.54 52.93
C ALA A 471 -5.90 2.93 52.32
N VAL A 472 -6.87 3.68 52.85
CA VAL A 472 -7.12 5.07 52.42
C VAL A 472 -5.95 5.98 52.79
N ASP A 473 -5.37 5.82 53.99
CA ASP A 473 -4.21 6.63 54.42
C ASP A 473 -2.97 6.40 53.54
N ASP A 474 -2.73 5.14 53.15
CA ASP A 474 -1.60 4.77 52.30
C ASP A 474 -1.81 5.22 50.85
N PHE A 475 -3.02 5.10 50.31
CA PHE A 475 -3.36 5.66 49.00
C PHE A 475 -3.18 7.19 48.98
N GLU A 476 -3.69 7.90 50.00
CA GLU A 476 -3.52 9.35 50.13
C GLU A 476 -2.04 9.74 50.19
N ARG A 477 -1.22 8.99 50.95
CA ARG A 477 0.22 9.22 51.05
C ARG A 477 0.92 9.05 49.71
N HIS A 478 0.64 7.97 48.97
CA HIS A 478 1.25 7.71 47.67
C HIS A 478 0.86 8.76 46.63
N LEU A 479 -0.44 9.08 46.54
CA LEU A 479 -0.95 10.10 45.64
C LEU A 479 -0.30 11.46 45.88
N LEU A 480 -0.19 11.89 47.14
CA LEU A 480 0.41 13.16 47.50
C LEU A 480 1.93 13.16 47.28
N THR A 481 2.62 12.06 47.57
CA THR A 481 4.08 11.94 47.35
C THR A 481 4.43 12.03 45.88
N ARG A 482 3.63 11.42 45.00
CA ARG A 482 3.83 11.46 43.54
C ARG A 482 3.56 12.84 42.93
N LEU A 483 2.52 13.54 43.42
CA LEU A 483 2.09 14.81 42.82
C LEU A 483 2.79 16.04 43.40
N TYR A 484 3.27 16.00 44.64
CA TYR A 484 3.89 17.15 45.30
C TYR A 484 5.15 17.69 44.58
N PRO A 485 6.05 16.87 43.98
CA PRO A 485 7.17 17.37 43.18
C PRO A 485 6.75 18.20 41.97
N HIS A 486 5.66 17.82 41.29
CA HIS A 486 5.14 18.51 40.11
C HIS A 486 4.30 19.75 40.47
N TYR A 487 3.71 19.77 41.66
CA TYR A 487 2.90 20.88 42.17
C TYR A 487 3.36 21.28 43.59
N PRO A 488 4.53 21.95 43.73
CA PRO A 488 5.24 22.14 45.01
C PRO A 488 4.61 23.20 45.94
N SER A 489 3.32 23.49 45.77
CA SER A 489 2.53 24.37 46.62
C SER A 489 1.22 23.67 46.95
N SER A 490 0.86 23.65 48.23
CA SER A 490 -0.44 23.11 48.65
C SER A 490 -1.62 23.84 48.01
N ARG A 491 -1.48 25.07 47.49
CA ARG A 491 -2.55 25.75 46.72
C ARG A 491 -2.66 25.19 45.31
N ARG A 492 -1.52 24.96 44.65
CA ARG A 492 -1.45 24.39 43.29
C ARG A 492 -1.91 22.93 43.26
N LEU A 493 -1.49 22.16 44.25
CA LEU A 493 -1.89 20.76 44.39
C LEU A 493 -3.40 20.63 44.69
N ALA A 494 -3.94 21.51 45.54
CA ALA A 494 -5.37 21.57 45.82
C ALA A 494 -6.21 21.97 44.60
N ALA A 495 -5.74 22.93 43.80
CA ALA A 495 -6.38 23.30 42.54
C ALA A 495 -6.36 22.13 41.53
N ARG A 496 -5.26 21.38 41.45
CA ARG A 496 -5.14 20.21 40.55
C ARG A 496 -6.06 19.05 40.93
N LEU A 497 -6.23 18.85 42.24
CA LEU A 497 -7.06 17.79 42.83
C LEU A 497 -8.50 18.27 43.11
N ASN A 498 -8.85 19.49 42.69
CA ASN A 498 -10.16 20.11 42.87
C ASN A 498 -10.70 20.03 44.30
N THR A 499 -9.85 20.34 45.28
CA THR A 499 -10.17 20.27 46.71
C THR A 499 -9.69 21.50 47.47
N SER A 500 -10.00 21.59 48.76
CA SER A 500 -9.60 22.72 49.59
C SER A 500 -8.10 22.70 49.92
N HIS A 501 -7.49 23.88 49.86
CA HIS A 501 -6.08 24.07 50.22
C HIS A 501 -5.77 23.66 51.66
N THR A 502 -6.71 23.87 52.58
CA THR A 502 -6.59 23.51 54.00
C THR A 502 -6.58 21.99 54.21
N MET A 503 -7.41 21.24 53.46
CA MET A 503 -7.39 19.77 53.48
C MET A 503 -6.04 19.23 53.01
N ILE A 504 -5.54 19.70 51.87
CA ILE A 504 -4.25 19.25 51.32
C ILE A 504 -3.08 19.64 52.22
N ALA A 505 -3.08 20.83 52.81
CA ALA A 505 -2.05 21.24 53.77
C ALA A 505 -2.04 20.36 55.02
N ASN A 506 -3.22 19.97 55.53
CA ASN A 506 -3.34 19.08 56.68
C ASN A 506 -2.89 17.64 56.35
N LYS A 507 -3.22 17.13 55.15
CA LYS A 507 -2.80 15.80 54.70
C LYS A 507 -1.29 15.72 54.44
N LEU A 508 -0.70 16.73 53.79
CA LEU A 508 0.77 16.81 53.62
C LEU A 508 1.52 16.83 54.96
N ARG A 509 0.97 17.53 55.96
CA ARG A 509 1.52 17.51 57.34
C ARG A 509 1.36 16.15 58.01
N LYS A 510 0.17 15.53 57.90
CA LYS A 510 -0.14 14.21 58.47
C LYS A 510 0.86 13.16 57.97
N HIS A 511 1.15 13.15 56.67
CA HIS A 511 2.06 12.18 56.04
C HIS A 511 3.52 12.62 56.01
N ARG A 512 3.87 13.75 56.65
CA ARG A 512 5.25 14.30 56.71
C ARG A 512 5.92 14.50 55.34
N ILE A 513 5.14 14.79 54.30
CA ILE A 513 5.67 15.05 52.96
C ILE A 513 6.20 16.49 52.94
N ARG A 514 7.53 16.62 52.84
CA ARG A 514 8.23 17.91 52.77
C ARG A 514 8.89 18.07 51.41
N ARG A 515 9.11 19.33 51.03
CA ARG A 515 9.86 19.65 49.81
C ARG A 515 11.31 19.19 50.00
N SER A 516 11.75 18.22 49.21
CA SER A 516 13.18 17.95 49.05
C SER A 516 13.85 19.21 48.47
N PRO A 517 15.03 19.60 48.98
CA PRO A 517 15.73 20.81 48.57
C PRO A 517 16.02 20.86 47.07
#